data_AF-E2ZI69-F1
#
_entry.id   AF-E2ZI69-F1
#
_cell.length_a   1.000
_cell.length_b   1.000
_cell.length_c   1.000
_cell.angle_alpha   90.00
_cell.angle_beta   90.00
_cell.angle_gamma   90.00
#
_symmetry.space_group_name_H-M   'P 1'
#
loop_
_entity.id
_entity.type
_entity.pdbx_description
1 polymer ?
#
loop_
_entity_poly.entity_id
_entity_poly.type
_entity_poly.pdbx_seq_one_letter_code
_entity_poly.pdbx_strand_id
1 'polypeptide(L)'
;AALSEKIKSIKVSAHPAAQQVAESESRIAALKVQKRELLEAINAGKTALHTVNEVLETLDNAEGWSTWDVMGGGLMADLAKYEKLDDAQEQIEQLQVELRRFKTELSDVEITADLQVTVDSFLKFADFFFDGLFADWAVLDHINQAQSRVENTKGQIKRVLALLKKMREDVDVQIADEKEKQEQLAVETEL
;
A
#
# COMPACT_ATOMS: atom_id res chain seq x y z
N ALA A 1 -35.41 1.04 8.24
CA ALA A 1 -36.55 1.07 7.29
C ALA A 1 -37.21 2.45 7.29
N ALA A 2 -37.83 2.89 8.41
CA ALA A 2 -38.53 4.18 8.49
C ALA A 2 -37.67 5.42 8.16
N LEU A 3 -36.41 5.46 8.61
CA LEU A 3 -35.51 6.60 8.35
C LEU A 3 -35.16 6.76 6.86
N SER A 4 -34.96 5.64 6.16
CA SER A 4 -34.63 5.64 4.74
C SER A 4 -35.83 6.04 3.87
N GLU A 5 -37.05 5.71 4.29
CA GLU A 5 -38.27 6.22 3.67
C GLU A 5 -38.45 7.73 3.91
N LYS A 6 -38.14 8.23 5.10
CA LYS A 6 -38.21 9.67 5.40
C LYS A 6 -37.19 10.49 4.60
N ILE A 7 -35.97 9.97 4.42
CA ILE A 7 -34.98 10.59 3.52
C ILE A 7 -35.49 10.61 2.08
N LYS A 8 -36.13 9.53 1.61
CA LYS A 8 -36.75 9.49 0.27
C LYS A 8 -37.87 10.51 0.11
N SER A 9 -38.72 10.72 1.11
CA SER A 9 -39.80 11.72 1.04
C SER A 9 -39.27 13.15 1.08
N ILE A 10 -38.21 13.44 1.85
CA ILE A 10 -37.51 14.73 1.82
C ILE A 10 -36.91 15.00 0.43
N LYS A 11 -36.35 13.99 -0.24
CA LYS A 11 -35.77 14.15 -1.58
C LYS A 11 -36.77 14.53 -2.67
N VAL A 12 -38.05 14.18 -2.50
CA VAL A 12 -39.12 14.46 -3.47
C VAL A 12 -39.84 15.77 -3.15
N SER A 13 -39.64 16.32 -1.95
CA SER A 13 -40.18 17.62 -1.58
C SER A 13 -39.27 18.76 -2.06
N ALA A 14 -39.84 19.95 -2.30
CA ALA A 14 -39.08 21.16 -2.59
C ALA A 14 -38.41 21.76 -1.33
N HIS A 15 -38.19 20.94 -0.30
CA HIS A 15 -37.68 21.39 0.99
C HIS A 15 -36.17 21.65 0.92
N PRO A 16 -35.63 22.70 1.58
CA PRO A 16 -34.19 22.96 1.62
C PRO A 16 -33.35 21.77 2.11
N ALA A 17 -33.93 20.91 2.96
CA ALA A 17 -33.27 19.68 3.42
C ALA A 17 -33.00 18.67 2.28
N ALA A 18 -33.75 18.70 1.17
CA ALA A 18 -33.50 17.86 0.01
C ALA A 18 -32.13 18.14 -0.63
N GLN A 19 -31.75 19.43 -0.68
CA GLN A 19 -30.45 19.84 -1.20
C GLN A 19 -29.31 19.38 -0.27
N GLN A 20 -29.46 19.53 1.04
CA GLN A 20 -28.46 19.10 2.02
C GLN A 20 -28.25 17.58 2.00
N VAL A 21 -29.33 16.81 1.84
CA VAL A 21 -29.26 15.36 1.66
C VAL A 21 -28.51 15.00 0.38
N ALA A 22 -28.81 15.64 -0.75
CA ALA A 22 -28.14 15.38 -2.03
C ALA A 22 -26.64 15.72 -1.98
N GLU A 23 -26.26 16.82 -1.34
CA GLU A 23 -24.86 17.21 -1.12
C GLU A 23 -24.12 16.21 -0.22
N SER A 24 -24.77 15.73 0.83
CA SER A 24 -24.20 14.72 1.73
C SER A 24 -24.07 13.35 1.04
N GLU A 25 -25.06 12.92 0.24
CA GLU A 25 -24.96 11.70 -0.58
C GLU A 25 -23.79 11.78 -1.57
N SER A 26 -23.58 12.94 -2.19
CA SER A 26 -22.45 13.19 -3.09
C SER A 26 -21.11 13.08 -2.36
N ARG A 27 -21.00 13.66 -1.16
CA ARG A 27 -19.82 13.54 -0.28
C ARG A 27 -19.55 12.08 0.12
N ILE A 28 -20.58 11.35 0.55
CA ILE A 28 -20.45 9.92 0.90
C ILE A 28 -20.01 9.10 -0.32
N ALA A 29 -20.50 9.41 -1.51
CA ALA A 29 -20.08 8.73 -2.74
C ALA A 29 -18.59 8.96 -3.02
N ALA A 30 -18.11 10.20 -2.92
CA ALA A 30 -16.69 10.52 -3.08
C ALA A 30 -15.81 9.82 -2.03
N LEU A 31 -16.20 9.87 -0.75
CA LEU A 31 -15.48 9.18 0.34
C LEU A 31 -15.41 7.67 0.14
N LYS A 32 -16.46 7.05 -0.43
CA LYS A 32 -16.44 5.61 -0.77
C LYS A 32 -15.47 5.28 -1.91
N VAL A 33 -15.33 6.17 -2.90
CA VAL A 33 -14.33 6.02 -3.96
C VAL A 33 -12.93 6.10 -3.36
N GLN A 34 -12.66 7.11 -2.55
CA GLN A 34 -11.37 7.26 -1.85
C GLN A 34 -11.06 6.05 -0.95
N LYS A 35 -12.05 5.54 -0.21
CA LYS A 35 -11.90 4.32 0.61
C LYS A 35 -11.49 3.11 -0.23
N ARG A 36 -12.05 2.96 -1.44
CA ARG A 36 -11.72 1.85 -2.34
C ARG A 36 -10.27 1.94 -2.80
N GLU A 37 -9.82 3.12 -3.24
CA GLU A 37 -8.43 3.37 -3.67
C GLU A 37 -7.43 3.09 -2.53
N LEU A 38 -7.75 3.54 -1.31
CA LEU A 38 -6.96 3.23 -0.12
C LEU A 38 -6.86 1.72 0.13
N LEU A 39 -7.94 0.97 -0.08
CA LEU A 39 -7.93 -0.49 0.09
C LEU A 39 -7.11 -1.19 -1.00
N GLU A 40 -7.18 -0.72 -2.25
CA GLU A 40 -6.38 -1.22 -3.37
C GLU A 40 -4.88 -1.02 -3.07
N ALA A 41 -4.48 0.19 -2.66
CA ALA A 41 -3.11 0.50 -2.25
C ALA A 41 -2.66 -0.31 -1.03
N ILE A 42 -3.51 -0.46 0.00
CA ILE A 42 -3.19 -1.29 1.18
C ILE A 42 -2.98 -2.75 0.78
N ASN A 43 -3.80 -3.29 -0.11
CA ASN A 43 -3.68 -4.66 -0.55
C ASN A 43 -2.40 -4.88 -1.36
N ALA A 44 -2.10 -4.01 -2.32
CA ALA A 44 -0.83 -4.09 -3.06
C ALA A 44 0.40 -3.94 -2.14
N GLY A 45 0.36 -3.00 -1.18
CA GLY A 45 1.43 -2.84 -0.20
C GLY A 45 1.59 -4.06 0.72
N LYS A 46 0.51 -4.75 1.09
CA LYS A 46 0.58 -6.01 1.85
C LYS A 46 1.19 -7.14 1.03
N THR A 47 0.84 -7.26 -0.24
CA THR A 47 1.45 -8.25 -1.14
C THR A 47 2.95 -7.98 -1.27
N ALA A 48 3.34 -6.73 -1.56
CA ALA A 48 4.75 -6.35 -1.59
C ALA A 48 5.47 -6.65 -0.26
N LEU A 49 4.84 -6.34 0.89
CA LEU A 49 5.42 -6.64 2.20
C LEU A 49 5.61 -8.15 2.42
N HIS A 50 4.68 -8.97 1.97
CA HIS A 50 4.79 -10.42 2.06
C HIS A 50 5.99 -10.92 1.26
N THR A 51 6.10 -10.54 -0.01
CA THR A 51 7.22 -10.92 -0.87
C THR A 51 8.56 -10.43 -0.34
N VAL A 52 8.62 -9.20 0.21
CA VAL A 52 9.84 -8.72 0.89
C VAL A 52 10.28 -9.65 2.02
N ASN A 53 9.34 -10.17 2.82
CA ASN A 53 9.70 -11.08 3.91
C ASN A 53 10.18 -12.44 3.37
N GLU A 54 9.58 -12.96 2.29
CA GLU A 54 10.03 -14.19 1.63
C GLU A 54 11.45 -14.05 1.10
N VAL A 55 11.76 -12.93 0.44
CA VAL A 55 13.12 -12.61 0.00
C VAL A 55 14.09 -12.61 1.18
N LEU A 56 13.75 -11.93 2.27
CA LEU A 56 14.62 -11.87 3.45
C LEU A 56 14.82 -13.23 4.10
N GLU A 57 13.79 -14.07 4.16
CA GLU A 57 13.90 -15.44 4.67
C GLU A 57 14.83 -16.28 3.79
N THR A 58 14.75 -16.17 2.46
CA THR A 58 15.67 -16.84 1.54
C THR A 58 17.11 -16.37 1.72
N LEU A 59 17.31 -15.06 1.91
CA LEU A 59 18.63 -14.46 2.14
C LEU A 59 19.22 -14.83 3.52
N ASP A 60 18.40 -14.92 4.57
CA ASP A 60 18.82 -15.29 5.92
C ASP A 60 19.19 -16.78 6.02
N ASN A 61 18.41 -17.65 5.36
CA ASN A 61 18.65 -19.10 5.34
C ASN A 61 19.88 -19.50 4.50
N ALA A 62 20.50 -18.56 3.79
CA ALA A 62 21.72 -18.77 3.05
C ALA A 62 23.00 -18.71 3.91
N GLU A 63 22.93 -19.23 5.15
CA GLU A 63 23.90 -19.18 6.27
C GLU A 63 25.37 -19.59 5.91
N GLY A 64 25.65 -20.02 4.67
CA GLY A 64 26.97 -20.35 4.12
C GLY A 64 27.52 -19.39 3.05
N TRP A 65 27.00 -18.17 2.94
CA TRP A 65 27.44 -17.20 1.93
C TRP A 65 28.71 -16.41 2.34
N SER A 66 29.01 -16.28 3.64
CA SER A 66 30.14 -15.50 4.15
C SER A 66 31.53 -16.10 3.85
N THR A 67 31.63 -17.40 3.57
CA THR A 67 32.91 -18.05 3.20
C THR A 67 33.35 -17.74 1.77
N TRP A 68 32.49 -17.14 0.93
CA TRP A 68 32.82 -16.73 -0.43
C TRP A 68 33.78 -15.53 -0.47
N ASP A 69 33.54 -14.51 0.36
CA ASP A 69 34.41 -13.31 0.45
C ASP A 69 35.82 -13.63 0.97
N VAL A 70 35.99 -14.78 1.63
CA VAL A 70 37.25 -15.18 2.30
C VAL A 70 38.07 -16.18 1.47
N MET A 71 37.47 -16.84 0.48
CA MET A 71 38.15 -17.84 -0.36
C MET A 71 37.97 -17.51 -1.84
N GLY A 72 38.73 -16.52 -2.32
CA GLY A 72 38.86 -16.25 -3.74
C GLY A 72 39.26 -17.52 -4.51
N GLY A 73 38.35 -17.98 -5.39
CA GLY A 73 38.61 -18.97 -6.43
C GLY A 73 38.70 -20.42 -5.97
N GLY A 74 37.59 -21.17 -6.12
CA GLY A 74 37.61 -22.64 -5.98
C GLY A 74 36.29 -23.30 -6.37
N LEU A 75 36.30 -24.00 -7.50
CA LEU A 75 35.18 -24.61 -8.25
C LEU A 75 34.50 -25.83 -7.55
N MET A 76 34.15 -25.74 -6.26
CA MET A 76 33.74 -26.92 -5.46
C MET A 76 32.50 -26.71 -4.54
N ALA A 77 31.64 -25.71 -4.78
CA ALA A 77 30.45 -25.46 -3.94
C ALA A 77 29.10 -25.49 -4.73
N ASP A 78 29.06 -26.19 -5.86
CA ASP A 78 28.34 -25.70 -7.05
C ASP A 78 26.93 -26.29 -7.34
N LEU A 79 26.24 -27.01 -6.44
CA LEU A 79 24.87 -27.48 -6.76
C LEU A 79 23.74 -26.92 -5.88
N ALA A 80 23.86 -26.97 -4.55
CA ALA A 80 22.81 -26.43 -3.67
C ALA A 80 22.77 -24.89 -3.64
N LYS A 81 23.83 -24.23 -4.13
CA LYS A 81 24.00 -22.78 -4.11
C LYS A 81 23.34 -22.07 -5.29
N TYR A 82 23.27 -22.71 -6.47
CA TYR A 82 22.59 -22.14 -7.64
C TYR A 82 21.08 -22.06 -7.42
N GLU A 83 20.45 -23.15 -6.94
CA GLU A 83 18.99 -23.17 -6.70
C GLU A 83 18.55 -22.05 -5.75
N LYS A 84 19.32 -21.74 -4.70
CA LYS A 84 18.95 -20.67 -3.74
C LYS A 84 19.18 -19.26 -4.27
N LEU A 85 20.17 -19.07 -5.16
CA LEU A 85 20.38 -17.79 -5.84
C LEU A 85 19.29 -17.55 -6.88
N ASP A 86 18.94 -18.59 -7.63
CA ASP A 86 17.84 -18.56 -8.61
C ASP A 86 16.49 -18.30 -7.89
N ASP A 87 16.22 -18.99 -6.77
CA ASP A 87 15.04 -18.75 -5.92
C ASP A 87 14.98 -17.29 -5.44
N ALA A 88 16.10 -16.75 -4.94
CA ALA A 88 16.17 -15.37 -4.46
C ALA A 88 15.99 -14.36 -5.60
N GLN A 89 16.52 -14.67 -6.79
CA GLN A 89 16.32 -13.84 -7.98
C GLN A 89 14.86 -13.82 -8.42
N GLU A 90 14.19 -14.97 -8.49
CA GLU A 90 12.76 -15.05 -8.83
C GLU A 90 11.91 -14.25 -7.83
N GLN A 91 12.15 -14.40 -6.53
CA GLN A 91 11.44 -13.65 -5.49
C GLN A 91 11.71 -12.14 -5.57
N ILE A 92 12.91 -11.75 -5.98
CA ILE A 92 13.29 -10.35 -6.21
C ILE A 92 12.59 -9.76 -7.43
N GLU A 93 12.51 -10.51 -8.54
CA GLU A 93 11.74 -10.11 -9.73
C GLU A 93 10.25 -9.98 -9.38
N GLN A 94 9.70 -10.91 -8.60
CA GLN A 94 8.34 -10.81 -8.09
C GLN A 94 8.16 -9.57 -7.20
N LEU A 95 9.12 -9.29 -6.31
CA LEU A 95 9.10 -8.09 -5.48
C LEU A 95 9.08 -6.81 -6.32
N GLN A 96 9.82 -6.79 -7.43
CA GLN A 96 9.80 -5.66 -8.37
C GLN A 96 8.41 -5.44 -8.94
N VAL A 97 7.73 -6.50 -9.37
CA VAL A 97 6.36 -6.43 -9.89
C VAL A 97 5.39 -5.91 -8.83
N GLU A 98 5.45 -6.44 -7.61
CA GLU A 98 4.54 -6.05 -6.53
C GLU A 98 4.77 -4.62 -6.06
N LEU A 99 6.02 -4.17 -6.00
CA LEU A 99 6.33 -2.79 -5.67
C LEU A 99 5.88 -1.82 -6.77
N ARG A 100 6.01 -2.19 -8.05
CA ARG A 100 5.50 -1.37 -9.17
C ARG A 100 3.99 -1.24 -9.08
N ARG A 101 3.30 -2.35 -8.82
CA ARG A 101 1.85 -2.34 -8.58
C ARG A 101 1.51 -1.44 -7.40
N PHE A 102 2.20 -1.60 -6.26
CA PHE A 102 1.97 -0.76 -5.10
C PHE A 102 2.19 0.73 -5.38
N LYS A 103 3.23 1.08 -6.15
CA LYS A 103 3.47 2.45 -6.62
C LYS A 103 2.29 2.97 -7.46
N THR A 104 1.79 2.18 -8.40
CA THR A 104 0.65 2.55 -9.25
C THR A 104 -0.59 2.81 -8.40
N GLU A 105 -0.99 1.86 -7.57
CA GLU A 105 -2.17 2.01 -6.70
C GLU A 105 -2.03 3.20 -5.75
N LEU A 106 -0.82 3.46 -5.25
CA LEU A 106 -0.53 4.60 -4.37
C LEU A 106 -0.63 5.95 -5.09
N SER A 107 -0.35 5.99 -6.40
CA SER A 107 -0.43 7.21 -7.20
C SER A 107 -1.88 7.65 -7.46
N ASP A 108 -2.82 6.70 -7.38
CA ASP A 108 -4.25 6.93 -7.54
C ASP A 108 -4.94 7.35 -6.22
N VAL A 109 -4.24 7.29 -5.08
CA VAL A 109 -4.77 7.72 -3.78
C VAL A 109 -4.68 9.24 -3.66
N GLU A 110 -5.80 9.89 -3.37
CA GLU A 110 -5.80 11.31 -2.96
C GLU A 110 -5.29 11.47 -1.52
N ILE A 111 -4.18 12.20 -1.36
CA ILE A 111 -3.45 12.34 -0.09
C ILE A 111 -3.52 13.78 0.41
N THR A 112 -3.72 13.93 1.73
CA THR A 112 -3.66 15.23 2.39
C THR A 112 -2.23 15.78 2.44
N ALA A 113 -2.09 17.11 2.42
CA ALA A 113 -0.78 17.78 2.32
C ALA A 113 0.18 17.44 3.48
N ASP A 114 -0.34 17.15 4.67
CA ASP A 114 0.44 16.75 5.86
C ASP A 114 1.05 15.35 5.72
N LEU A 115 0.47 14.50 4.87
CA LEU A 115 0.86 13.11 4.68
C LEU A 115 1.63 12.88 3.36
N GLN A 116 1.56 13.86 2.45
CA GLN A 116 2.18 13.84 1.12
C GLN A 116 3.68 13.57 1.15
N VAL A 117 4.40 14.11 2.14
CA VAL A 117 5.87 13.93 2.26
C VAL A 117 6.27 12.46 2.36
N THR A 118 5.50 11.65 3.09
CA THR A 118 5.83 10.22 3.28
C THR A 118 5.61 9.44 1.99
N VAL A 119 4.55 9.75 1.25
CA VAL A 119 4.25 9.08 -0.02
C VAL A 119 5.20 9.54 -1.11
N ASP A 120 5.46 10.84 -1.25
CA ASP A 120 6.46 11.35 -2.21
C ASP A 120 7.85 10.74 -1.95
N SER A 121 8.21 10.56 -0.68
CA SER A 121 9.46 9.89 -0.30
C SER A 121 9.46 8.43 -0.74
N PHE A 122 8.34 7.72 -0.60
CA PHE A 122 8.19 6.35 -1.07
C PHE A 122 8.23 6.26 -2.61
N LEU A 123 7.55 7.14 -3.32
CA LEU A 123 7.53 7.16 -4.80
C LEU A 123 8.94 7.39 -5.35
N LYS A 124 9.68 8.36 -4.81
CA LYS A 124 11.09 8.61 -5.15
C LYS A 124 11.98 7.42 -4.79
N PHE A 125 11.74 6.79 -3.64
CA PHE A 125 12.46 5.58 -3.25
C PHE A 125 12.18 4.45 -4.24
N ALA A 126 10.92 4.25 -4.63
CA ALA A 126 10.54 3.21 -5.57
C ALA A 126 11.21 3.40 -6.93
N ASP A 127 11.29 4.64 -7.43
CA ASP A 127 12.06 4.97 -8.65
C ASP A 127 13.53 4.55 -8.53
N PHE A 128 14.20 4.99 -7.46
CA PHE A 128 15.60 4.60 -7.20
C PHE A 128 15.77 3.08 -7.06
N PHE A 129 14.83 2.42 -6.40
CA PHE A 129 14.84 0.98 -6.17
C PHE A 129 14.67 0.20 -7.47
N PHE A 130 13.78 0.65 -8.36
CA PHE A 130 13.55 0.03 -9.66
C PHE A 130 14.67 0.25 -10.66
N ASP A 131 15.31 1.41 -10.64
CA ASP A 131 16.31 1.79 -11.64
C ASP A 131 17.72 1.31 -11.27
N GLY A 132 18.08 1.36 -9.99
CA GLY A 132 19.44 1.07 -9.54
C GLY A 132 19.58 -0.25 -8.81
N LEU A 133 18.64 -0.56 -7.91
CA LEU A 133 18.85 -1.65 -6.97
C LEU A 133 18.75 -3.04 -7.58
N PHE A 134 17.66 -3.26 -8.32
CA PHE A 134 17.42 -4.56 -8.93
C PHE A 134 18.40 -4.86 -10.05
N ALA A 135 18.88 -3.83 -10.75
CA ALA A 135 19.92 -3.95 -11.76
C ALA A 135 21.26 -4.42 -11.14
N ASP A 136 21.63 -3.87 -9.97
CA ASP A 136 22.84 -4.27 -9.26
C ASP A 136 22.74 -5.70 -8.67
N TRP A 137 21.53 -6.17 -8.32
CA TRP A 137 21.31 -7.53 -7.79
C TRP A 137 21.56 -8.62 -8.83
N ALA A 138 21.26 -8.35 -10.11
CA ALA A 138 21.54 -9.28 -11.21
C ALA A 138 23.04 -9.61 -11.37
N VAL A 139 23.93 -8.90 -10.66
CA VAL A 139 25.39 -9.04 -10.76
C VAL A 139 26.01 -9.82 -9.58
N LEU A 140 25.21 -10.26 -8.60
CA LEU A 140 25.58 -11.24 -7.57
C LEU A 140 26.81 -10.92 -6.67
N ASP A 141 27.29 -9.67 -6.63
CA ASP A 141 28.59 -9.39 -5.97
C ASP A 141 28.47 -9.16 -4.45
N HIS A 142 27.30 -8.75 -3.93
CA HIS A 142 27.18 -8.33 -2.51
C HIS A 142 25.84 -8.66 -1.82
N ILE A 143 25.80 -9.83 -1.21
CA ILE A 143 24.66 -10.35 -0.45
C ILE A 143 24.27 -9.47 0.75
N ASN A 144 25.27 -9.07 1.56
CA ASN A 144 25.03 -8.23 2.74
C ASN A 144 24.42 -6.88 2.37
N GLN A 145 24.81 -6.33 1.20
CA GLN A 145 24.25 -5.09 0.71
C GLN A 145 22.79 -5.27 0.31
N ALA A 146 22.46 -6.37 -0.38
CA ALA A 146 21.09 -6.64 -0.79
C ALA A 146 20.15 -6.88 0.37
N GLN A 147 20.56 -7.68 1.37
CA GLN A 147 19.75 -7.88 2.57
C GLN A 147 19.46 -6.55 3.26
N SER A 148 20.46 -5.67 3.41
CA SER A 148 20.28 -4.32 3.96
C SER A 148 19.28 -3.48 3.14
N ARG A 149 19.36 -3.56 1.82
CA ARG A 149 18.47 -2.80 0.92
C ARG A 149 17.04 -3.36 0.92
N VAL A 150 16.86 -4.68 0.98
CA VAL A 150 15.54 -5.33 1.12
C VAL A 150 14.92 -5.02 2.49
N GLU A 151 15.69 -4.99 3.57
CA GLU A 151 15.22 -4.52 4.88
C GLU A 151 14.83 -3.03 4.86
N ASN A 152 15.57 -2.17 4.14
CA ASN A 152 15.14 -0.78 3.96
C ASN A 152 13.77 -0.70 3.27
N THR A 153 13.58 -1.50 2.22
CA THR A 153 12.32 -1.62 1.46
C THR A 153 11.16 -2.04 2.35
N LYS A 154 11.36 -3.06 3.18
CA LYS A 154 10.41 -3.49 4.21
C LYS A 154 9.98 -2.33 5.09
N GLY A 155 10.95 -1.53 5.55
CA GLY A 155 10.72 -0.33 6.34
C GLY A 155 9.90 0.72 5.61
N GLN A 156 10.21 0.98 4.33
CA GLN A 156 9.47 1.91 3.48
C GLN A 156 8.01 1.47 3.30
N ILE A 157 7.78 0.22 2.91
CA ILE A 157 6.43 -0.34 2.73
C ILE A 157 5.63 -0.26 4.03
N LYS A 158 6.22 -0.65 5.17
CA LYS A 158 5.54 -0.60 6.48
C LYS A 158 5.09 0.81 6.87
N ARG A 159 5.92 1.83 6.60
CA ARG A 159 5.55 3.23 6.88
C ARG A 159 4.36 3.68 6.04
N VAL A 160 4.37 3.41 4.74
CA VAL A 160 3.24 3.77 3.87
C VAL A 160 1.99 2.97 4.24
N LEU A 161 2.10 1.68 4.55
CA LEU A 161 0.95 0.89 5.01
C LEU A 161 0.34 1.42 6.30
N ALA A 162 1.14 1.89 7.25
CA ALA A 162 0.63 2.50 8.47
C ALA A 162 -0.15 3.79 8.16
N LEU A 163 0.38 4.60 7.23
CA LEU A 163 -0.26 5.82 6.76
C LEU A 163 -1.61 5.56 6.09
N LEU A 164 -1.65 4.66 5.11
CA LEU A 164 -2.87 4.33 4.37
C LEU A 164 -3.96 3.76 5.29
N LYS A 165 -3.58 2.97 6.30
CA LYS A 165 -4.53 2.46 7.31
C LYS A 165 -5.16 3.59 8.11
N LYS A 166 -4.35 4.58 8.54
CA LYS A 166 -4.86 5.76 9.25
C LYS A 166 -5.83 6.55 8.36
N MET A 167 -5.45 6.82 7.12
CA MET A 167 -6.34 7.53 6.17
C MET A 167 -7.65 6.77 5.94
N ARG A 168 -7.61 5.44 5.83
CA ARG A 168 -8.83 4.62 5.68
C ARG A 168 -9.73 4.75 6.90
N GLU A 169 -9.16 4.74 8.10
CA GLU A 169 -9.90 4.92 9.35
C GLU A 169 -10.53 6.32 9.43
N ASP A 170 -9.80 7.35 9.02
CA ASP A 170 -10.32 8.72 8.97
C ASP A 170 -11.49 8.85 7.96
N VAL A 171 -11.40 8.18 6.81
CA VAL A 171 -12.49 8.13 5.81
C VAL A 171 -13.70 7.35 6.35
N ASP A 172 -13.47 6.26 7.10
CA ASP A 172 -14.54 5.50 7.74
C ASP A 172 -15.32 6.36 8.75
N VAL A 173 -14.62 7.17 9.54
CA VAL A 173 -15.23 8.15 10.45
C VAL A 173 -16.03 9.20 9.69
N GLN A 174 -15.45 9.81 8.65
CA GLN A 174 -16.17 10.83 7.85
C GLN A 174 -17.45 10.30 7.20
N ILE A 175 -17.44 9.04 6.73
CA ILE A 175 -18.65 8.39 6.19
C ILE A 175 -19.70 8.20 7.28
N ALA A 176 -19.30 7.83 8.50
CA ALA A 176 -20.21 7.68 9.63
C ALA A 176 -20.83 9.03 10.03
N ASP A 177 -20.01 10.08 10.14
CA ASP A 177 -20.44 11.43 10.49
C ASP A 177 -21.43 11.99 9.46
N GLU A 178 -21.16 11.83 8.16
CA GLU A 178 -22.07 12.28 7.11
C GLU A 178 -23.40 11.53 7.14
N LYS A 179 -23.39 10.22 7.45
CA LYS A 179 -24.64 9.47 7.64
C LYS A 179 -25.41 9.99 8.85
N GLU A 180 -24.75 10.18 9.99
CA GLU A 180 -25.41 10.70 11.20
C GLU A 180 -26.06 12.06 10.95
N LYS A 181 -25.39 12.97 10.23
CA LYS A 181 -25.99 14.25 9.81
C LYS A 181 -27.25 14.07 8.97
N GLN A 182 -27.28 13.09 8.05
CA GLN A 182 -28.50 12.78 7.29
C GLN A 182 -29.62 12.26 8.19
N GLU A 183 -29.28 11.46 9.20
CA GLU A 183 -30.25 10.96 10.16
C GLU A 183 -30.86 12.09 11.00
N GLN A 184 -30.03 13.00 11.50
CA GLN A 184 -30.47 14.19 12.25
C GLN A 184 -31.34 15.10 11.39
N LEU A 185 -30.92 15.42 10.17
CA LEU A 185 -31.71 16.20 9.20
C LEU A 185 -33.06 15.55 8.92
N ALA A 186 -33.10 14.22 8.80
CA ALA A 186 -34.34 13.49 8.59
C ALA A 186 -35.25 13.56 9.82
N VAL A 187 -34.71 13.54 11.05
CA VAL A 187 -35.49 13.68 12.28
C VAL A 187 -36.07 15.10 12.41
N GLU A 188 -35.26 16.13 12.22
CA GLU A 188 -35.61 17.54 12.39
C GLU A 188 -36.54 18.09 11.29
N THR A 189 -36.50 17.50 10.09
CA THR A 189 -37.43 17.89 9.03
C THR A 189 -38.84 17.38 9.37
N GLU A 190 -39.72 18.30 9.74
CA GLU A 190 -41.16 18.10 9.74
C GLU A 190 -41.64 18.17 8.28
N LEU A 191 -42.26 17.08 7.80
CA LEU A 191 -42.86 16.99 6.47
C LEU A 191 -44.38 17.18 6.55
#